data_AF-A0A414W169-F1
#
_entry.id   AF-A0A414W169-F1
#
_cell.length_a   1.000
_cell.length_b   1.000
_cell.length_c   1.000
_cell.angle_alpha   90.00
_cell.angle_beta   90.00
_cell.angle_gamma   90.00
#
_symmetry.space_group_name_H-M   'P 1'
#
loop_
_entity.id
_entity.type
_entity.pdbx_description
1 polymer ?
#
loop_
_entity_poly.entity_id
_entity_poly.type
_entity_poly.pdbx_seq_one_letter_code
_entity_poly.pdbx_strand_id
1 'polypeptide(L)' 'MRKINRAVKIRIYPNAEQRVQIEKTIGCSRFIYNCMLADKMEYYKKEKKMLRNTPASYKK' A
#
# COMPACT_ATOMS: atom_id res chain seq x y z
N MET A 1 23.33 19.31 7.56
CA MET A 1 21.99 19.75 7.09
C MET A 1 20.97 18.65 7.40
N ARG A 2 19.90 18.91 8.18
CA ARG A 2 18.89 17.88 8.49
C ARG A 2 17.93 17.69 7.31
N LYS A 3 17.71 16.44 6.88
CA LYS A 3 16.76 16.10 5.81
C LYS A 3 15.33 16.14 6.37
N ILE A 4 14.52 17.11 5.92
CA ILE A 4 13.11 17.21 6.29
C ILE A 4 12.30 16.38 5.28
N ASN A 5 11.68 15.29 5.73
CA ASN A 5 10.75 14.52 4.90
C ASN A 5 9.39 15.22 4.89
N ARG A 6 9.03 15.85 3.77
CA ARG A 6 7.71 16.45 3.58
C ARG A 6 6.76 15.39 3.02
N ALA A 7 5.56 15.29 3.59
CA ALA A 7 4.49 14.44 3.09
C ALA A 7 3.23 15.27 2.86
N VAL A 8 2.49 14.97 1.79
CA VAL A 8 1.23 15.66 1.44
C VAL A 8 0.11 14.64 1.48
N LYS A 9 -0.97 14.94 2.22
CA LYS A 9 -2.19 14.14 2.28
C LYS A 9 -3.29 14.85 1.49
N ILE A 10 -3.72 14.25 0.40
CA ILE A 10 -4.77 14.79 -0.48
C ILE A 10 -5.93 13.81 -0.49
N ARG A 11 -7.16 14.33 -0.39
CA ARG A 11 -8.38 13.55 -0.64
C ARG A 11 -8.88 13.86 -2.04
N ILE A 12 -9.15 12.83 -2.83
CA ILE A 12 -9.72 12.92 -4.17
C ILE A 12 -11.11 12.26 -4.18
N TYR A 13 -12.03 12.82 -4.97
CA TYR A 13 -13.37 12.28 -5.19
C TYR A 13 -13.55 11.99 -6.69
N PRO A 14 -13.07 10.83 -7.17
CA PRO A 14 -13.06 10.53 -8.60
C PRO A 14 -14.46 10.24 -9.12
N ASN A 15 -14.75 10.67 -10.35
CA ASN A 15 -15.93 10.22 -11.10
C ASN A 15 -15.75 8.78 -11.62
N ALA A 16 -16.76 8.23 -12.29
CA ALA A 16 -16.76 6.84 -12.75
C ALA A 16 -15.57 6.52 -13.67
N GLU A 17 -15.27 7.37 -14.65
CA GLU A 17 -14.16 7.16 -15.60
C GLU A 17 -12.80 7.23 -14.91
N GLN A 18 -12.61 8.22 -14.02
CA GLN A 18 -11.38 8.38 -13.25
C GLN A 18 -11.12 7.18 -12.34
N ARG A 19 -12.17 6.59 -11.75
CA ARG A 19 -12.03 5.36 -10.95
C ARG A 19 -11.46 4.22 -11.79
N VAL A 20 -11.98 4.02 -12.99
CA VAL A 20 -11.50 2.98 -13.93
C VAL A 20 -10.05 3.25 -14.32
N GLN A 21 -9.69 4.50 -14.59
CA GLN A 21 -8.32 4.87 -14.93
C GLN A 21 -7.38 4.61 -13.75
N ILE A 22 -7.73 5.04 -12.53
CA ILE A 22 -6.94 4.80 -11.31
C ILE A 22 -6.73 3.31 -11.09
N GLU A 23 -7.78 2.50 -11.25
CA GLU A 23 -7.69 1.05 -11.10
C GLU A 23 -6.74 0.42 -12.12
N LYS A 24 -6.82 0.84 -13.40
CA LYS A 24 -5.89 0.38 -14.44
C LYS A 24 -4.45 0.83 -14.19
N THR A 25 -4.25 2.06 -13.69
CA THR A 25 -2.92 2.64 -13.51
C THR A 25 -2.21 2.12 -12.25
N ILE A 26 -2.91 2.01 -11.11
CA ILE A 26 -2.30 1.68 -9.81
C ILE A 26 -3.01 0.56 -9.04
N GLY A 27 -4.06 -0.04 -9.59
CA GLY A 27 -4.89 -1.03 -8.88
C GLY A 27 -4.12 -2.29 -8.48
N CYS A 28 -3.32 -2.85 -9.37
CA CYS A 28 -2.52 -4.05 -9.07
C CYS A 28 -1.49 -3.82 -7.96
N SER A 29 -0.76 -2.70 -8.02
CA SER A 29 0.20 -2.29 -6.98
C SER A 29 -0.49 -2.05 -5.64
N ARG A 30 -1.67 -1.40 -5.65
CA ARG A 30 -2.47 -1.16 -4.44
C ARG A 30 -2.94 -2.47 -3.82
N PHE A 31 -3.38 -3.43 -4.64
CA PHE A 31 -3.83 -4.73 -4.18
C PHE A 31 -2.70 -5.47 -3.42
N ILE A 32 -1.53 -5.63 -4.06
CA ILE A 32 -0.40 -6.33 -3.45
C ILE A 32 0.08 -5.60 -2.19
N TYR A 33 0.17 -4.28 -2.21
CA TYR A 33 0.54 -3.49 -1.04
C TYR A 33 -0.42 -3.72 0.14
N ASN A 34 -1.74 -3.76 -0.11
CA ASN A 34 -2.73 -3.99 0.93
C ASN A 34 -2.62 -5.40 1.54
N CYS A 35 -2.39 -6.44 0.73
CA CYS A 35 -2.12 -7.80 1.24
C CYS A 35 -0.87 -7.80 2.13
N MET A 36 0.22 -7.20 1.65
CA MET A 36 1.45 -7.12 2.42
C MET A 36 1.29 -6.34 3.73
N LEU A 37 0.48 -5.27 3.73
CA LEU A 37 0.20 -4.47 4.91
C LEU A 37 -0.62 -5.25 5.93
N ALA A 38 -1.64 -5.99 5.50
CA ALA A 38 -2.44 -6.84 6.37
C ALA A 38 -1.56 -7.85 7.13
N ASP A 39 -0.69 -8.57 6.41
CA ASP A 39 0.22 -9.55 7.02
C ASP A 39 1.20 -8.90 8.01
N LYS A 40 1.71 -7.70 7.68
CA LYS A 40 2.56 -6.93 8.60
C LYS A 40 1.80 -6.55 9.87
N MET A 41 0.54 -6.13 9.75
CA MET A 41 -0.27 -5.76 10.91
C MET A 41 -0.56 -6.97 11.80
N GLU A 42 -0.90 -8.12 11.21
CA GLU A 42 -1.13 -9.36 11.96
C GLU A 42 0.14 -9.85 12.67
N TYR A 43 1.26 -9.88 11.95
CA TYR A 43 2.54 -10.29 12.52
C TYR A 43 2.98 -9.35 13.65
N TYR A 44 2.82 -8.03 13.48
CA TYR A 44 3.14 -7.06 14.52
C TYR A 44 2.27 -7.21 15.77
N LYS A 45 0.98 -7.54 15.61
CA LYS A 45 0.08 -7.80 16.74
C LYS A 45 0.56 -8.98 17.58
N LYS A 46 1.05 -10.05 16.94
CA LYS A 46 1.52 -11.27 17.60
C LYS A 46 2.92 -11.13 18.20
N GLU A 47 3.87 -10.66 17.38
CA GLU A 47 5.30 -10.73 17.70
C GLU A 47 5.91 -9.39 18.15
N LYS A 48 5.17 -8.27 18.03
CA LYS A 48 5.68 -6.89 18.20
C LYS A 48 6.89 -6.56 17.33
N LYS A 49 7.12 -7.33 16.27
CA LYS A 49 8.20 -7.19 15.28
C LYS A 49 7.61 -6.87 13.92
N MET A 50 8.43 -6.31 13.02
CA MET A 50 8.00 -6.00 11.66
C MET A 50 8.27 -7.19 10.73
N LEU A 51 7.25 -7.61 9.96
CA LEU A 51 7.40 -8.65 8.95
C LEU A 51 8.09 -8.11 7.70
N ARG A 52 9.14 -8.81 7.24
CA ARG A 52 9.83 -8.53 5.97
C ARG A 52 9.31 -9.46 4.88
N ASN A 53 8.14 -9.14 4.34
CA ASN A 53 7.56 -9.80 3.17
C ASN A 53 7.96 -9.09 1.87
N THR A 54 8.00 -9.84 0.77
CA THR A 54 8.28 -9.29 -0.57
C THR A 54 7.05 -9.48 -1.46
N PRO A 55 6.83 -8.61 -2.45
CA PRO A 55 5.70 -8.74 -3.37
C PRO A 55 5.68 -10.08 -4.13
N ALA A 56 6.84 -10.71 -4.32
CA ALA A 56 6.97 -11.97 -5.05
C ALA A 56 6.15 -13.11 -4.40
N SER A 57 6.05 -13.14 -3.07
CA SER A 57 5.29 -14.15 -2.34
C SER A 57 3.78 -14.09 -2.59
N TYR A 58 3.26 -12.98 -3.15
CA TYR A 58 1.84 -12.77 -3.42
C TYR A 58 1.49 -12.98 -4.89
N LYS A 59 2.50 -13.26 -5.74
CA LYS A 59 2.28 -13.65 -7.12
C LYS A 59 1.92 -15.14 -7.12
N LYS A 60 0.75 -15.49 -7.64
CA LYS A 60 0.39 -16.87 -7.96
C LYS A 60 0.93 -17.24 -9.32
#